data_AF-A0A9D1GTA7-F1
#
_entry.id   AF-A0A9D1GTA7-F1
#
_cell.length_a   1.000
_cell.length_b   1.000
_cell.length_c   1.000
_cell.angle_alpha   90.00
_cell.angle_beta   90.00
_cell.angle_gamma   90.00
#
_symmetry.space_group_name_H-M   'P 1'
#
loop_
_entity.id
_entity.type
_entity.pdbx_description
1 polymer ?
#
loop_
_entity_poly.entity_id
_entity_poly.type
_entity_poly.pdbx_seq_one_letter_code
_entity_poly.pdbx_strand_id
1 'polypeptide(L)'
;MYDMTPLQWLKHVLFHPIEGYEDMRWKKAGSIKISIVIVFFLFVAQVFNARFGGFAYNMRAYSDVFNVVPILVQSVVYYITWVVANWSFCTLLDGEGNMRRIAIYSAYALVPFIVGSIVSTIISYFVTLDESIWVTAVSQIGLWWSIVLMIFGMKACHQYSFSKTIVCIILTLIGMLLILFLVVLLMSLFQQVWLFFFTIYTEIMYRIRS
;
A
#
# COMPACT_ATOMS: atom_id res chain seq x y z
N MET A 1 26.25 -9.03 21.05
CA MET A 1 25.28 -8.10 20.45
C MET A 1 24.44 -8.94 19.49
N TYR A 2 23.21 -9.32 19.85
CA TYR A 2 22.48 -10.34 19.10
C TYR A 2 22.05 -9.84 17.71
N ASP A 3 22.40 -10.61 16.67
CA ASP A 3 21.84 -10.46 15.33
C ASP A 3 20.40 -10.97 15.36
N MET A 4 19.46 -10.02 15.33
CA MET A 4 18.04 -10.35 15.30
C MET A 4 17.65 -10.91 13.94
N THR A 5 16.81 -11.94 13.94
CA THR A 5 16.19 -12.48 12.73
C THR A 5 15.28 -11.42 12.08
N PRO A 6 15.01 -11.52 10.77
CA PRO A 6 14.15 -10.57 10.09
C PRO A 6 12.74 -10.42 10.68
N LEU A 7 12.20 -11.46 11.33
CA LEU A 7 10.90 -11.43 12.00
C LEU A 7 10.97 -10.74 13.38
N GLN A 8 12.08 -10.90 14.10
CA GLN A 8 12.33 -10.16 15.34
C GLN A 8 12.46 -8.66 15.06
N TRP A 9 13.10 -8.27 13.94
CA TRP A 9 13.12 -6.88 13.49
C TRP A 9 11.73 -6.32 13.25
N LEU A 10 10.87 -7.07 12.56
CA LEU A 10 9.48 -6.66 12.34
C LEU A 10 8.78 -6.42 13.68
N LYS A 11 8.87 -7.37 14.62
CA LYS A 11 8.23 -7.23 15.93
C LYS A 11 8.77 -6.03 16.71
N HIS A 12 10.07 -5.82 16.70
CA HIS A 12 10.69 -4.70 17.41
C HIS A 12 10.22 -3.34 16.87
N VAL A 13 10.17 -3.20 15.54
CA VAL A 13 9.64 -2.00 14.86
C VAL A 13 8.17 -1.75 15.19
N LEU A 14 7.36 -2.82 15.31
CA LEU A 14 5.92 -2.70 15.58
C LEU A 14 5.60 -2.16 16.98
N PHE A 15 6.43 -2.47 18.00
CA PHE A 15 6.17 -2.06 19.38
C PHE A 15 7.02 -0.87 19.83
N HIS A 16 8.19 -0.66 19.23
CA HIS A 16 9.09 0.44 19.53
C HIS A 16 9.52 1.14 18.23
N PRO A 17 8.64 1.92 17.57
CA PRO A 17 8.93 2.48 16.24
C PRO A 17 10.14 3.40 16.19
N ILE A 18 10.32 4.24 17.21
CA ILE A 18 11.40 5.24 17.23
C ILE A 18 12.76 4.54 17.27
N GLU A 19 12.95 3.65 18.24
CA GLU A 19 14.20 2.90 18.40
C GLU A 19 14.35 1.83 17.30
N GLY A 20 13.29 1.10 16.99
CA GLY A 20 13.35 -0.03 16.07
C GLY A 20 13.68 0.35 14.63
N TYR A 21 13.16 1.45 14.12
CA TYR A 21 13.51 1.92 12.78
C TYR A 21 14.93 2.52 12.71
N GLU A 22 15.36 3.19 13.78
CA GLU A 22 16.72 3.73 13.91
C GLU A 22 17.73 2.58 13.98
N ASP A 23 17.52 1.60 14.86
CA ASP A 23 18.37 0.40 15.00
C ASP A 23 18.44 -0.42 13.71
N MET A 24 17.32 -0.57 13.02
CA MET A 24 17.27 -1.24 11.72
C MET A 24 18.07 -0.47 10.66
N ARG A 25 18.12 0.86 10.72
CA ARG A 25 18.98 1.68 9.86
C ARG A 25 20.45 1.43 10.18
N TRP A 26 20.85 1.55 11.44
CA TRP A 26 22.26 1.40 11.86
C TRP A 26 22.82 0.03 11.47
N LYS A 27 22.03 -1.03 11.67
CA LYS A 27 22.43 -2.40 11.31
C LYS A 27 22.19 -2.75 9.83
N LYS A 28 21.66 -1.82 9.03
CA LYS A 28 21.25 -2.05 7.62
C LYS A 28 20.39 -3.31 7.47
N ALA A 29 19.58 -3.58 8.49
CA ALA A 29 18.74 -4.76 8.58
C ALA A 29 17.42 -4.53 7.84
N GLY A 30 16.69 -5.62 7.57
CA GLY A 30 15.42 -5.59 6.84
C GLY A 30 15.44 -6.50 5.62
N SER A 31 14.35 -7.25 5.44
CA SER A 31 14.26 -8.26 4.39
C SER A 31 13.22 -7.88 3.36
N ILE A 32 13.65 -7.66 2.12
CA ILE A 32 12.75 -7.38 1.00
C ILE A 32 11.78 -8.55 0.75
N LYS A 33 12.22 -9.79 1.02
CA LYS A 33 11.36 -10.98 0.91
C LYS A 33 10.17 -10.88 1.86
N ILE A 34 10.41 -10.44 3.10
CA ILE A 34 9.33 -10.23 4.09
C ILE A 34 8.42 -9.09 3.65
N SER A 35 8.98 -8.01 3.12
CA SER A 35 8.18 -6.88 2.62
C SER A 35 7.23 -7.29 1.50
N ILE A 36 7.70 -8.09 0.54
CA ILE A 36 6.84 -8.63 -0.53
C ILE A 36 5.73 -9.51 0.05
N VAL A 37 6.06 -10.38 1.02
CA VAL A 37 5.07 -11.22 1.71
C VAL A 37 4.03 -10.36 2.44
N ILE A 38 4.44 -9.29 3.12
CA ILE A 38 3.53 -8.38 3.81
C ILE A 38 2.59 -7.69 2.82
N VAL A 39 3.10 -7.20 1.68
CA VAL A 39 2.26 -6.57 0.64
C VAL A 39 1.29 -7.59 0.00
N PHE A 40 1.72 -8.84 -0.16
CA PHE A 40 0.81 -9.91 -0.56
C PHE A 40 -0.29 -10.14 0.50
N PHE A 41 0.06 -10.15 1.78
CA PHE A 41 -0.94 -10.24 2.85
C PHE A 41 -1.85 -9.02 2.95
N LEU A 42 -1.39 -7.83 2.54
CA LEU A 42 -2.25 -6.66 2.39
C LEU A 42 -3.34 -6.90 1.36
N PHE A 43 -2.97 -7.40 0.17
CA PHE A 43 -3.93 -7.77 -0.86
C PHE A 43 -4.91 -8.83 -0.35
N VAL A 44 -4.40 -9.91 0.28
CA VAL A 44 -5.25 -10.97 0.85
C VAL A 44 -6.20 -10.43 1.93
N ALA A 45 -5.74 -9.57 2.83
CA ALA A 45 -6.57 -8.97 3.86
C ALA A 45 -7.67 -8.07 3.29
N GLN A 46 -7.37 -7.29 2.24
CA GLN A 46 -8.38 -6.48 1.56
C GLN A 46 -9.40 -7.34 0.81
N VAL A 47 -8.98 -8.41 0.14
CA VAL A 47 -9.90 -9.38 -0.46
C VAL A 47 -10.78 -10.04 0.61
N PHE A 48 -10.16 -10.42 1.73
CA PHE A 48 -10.87 -11.04 2.85
C PHE A 48 -11.92 -10.08 3.42
N ASN A 49 -11.56 -8.83 3.69
CA ASN A 49 -12.48 -7.81 4.16
C ASN A 49 -13.61 -7.54 3.15
N ALA A 50 -13.28 -7.46 1.86
CA ALA A 50 -14.24 -7.20 0.80
C ALA A 50 -15.28 -8.31 0.62
N ARG A 51 -14.89 -9.59 0.76
CA ARG A 51 -15.78 -10.74 0.51
C ARG A 51 -16.43 -11.32 1.76
N PHE A 52 -15.75 -11.23 2.90
CA PHE A 52 -16.18 -11.86 4.16
C PHE A 52 -16.53 -10.82 5.23
N GLY A 53 -16.80 -9.56 4.86
CA GLY A 53 -17.40 -8.63 5.82
C GLY A 53 -18.82 -9.06 6.18
N GLY A 54 -19.19 -8.97 7.46
CA GLY A 54 -20.54 -9.31 7.93
C GLY A 54 -21.61 -8.55 7.14
N PHE A 55 -22.73 -9.21 6.84
CA PHE A 55 -23.78 -8.70 5.94
C PHE A 55 -24.24 -7.28 6.29
N ALA A 56 -24.38 -7.01 7.58
CA ALA A 56 -24.83 -5.71 8.07
C ALA A 56 -23.79 -4.60 7.85
N TYR A 57 -22.51 -4.94 7.74
CA TYR A 57 -21.37 -4.02 7.69
C TYR A 57 -20.77 -3.84 6.30
N ASN A 58 -20.91 -4.84 5.43
CA ASN A 58 -20.27 -4.83 4.13
C ASN A 58 -21.23 -5.26 3.01
N MET A 59 -22.03 -4.31 2.52
CA MET A 59 -22.90 -4.51 1.37
C MET A 59 -22.12 -4.91 0.10
N ARG A 60 -20.83 -4.56 -0.02
CA ARG A 60 -19.98 -4.97 -1.16
C ARG A 60 -19.67 -6.46 -1.14
N ALA A 61 -19.74 -7.13 0.01
CA ALA A 61 -19.53 -8.57 0.10
C ALA A 61 -20.60 -9.36 -0.67
N TYR A 62 -21.78 -8.78 -0.89
CA TYR A 62 -22.94 -9.44 -1.47
C TYR A 62 -23.31 -8.96 -2.88
N SER A 63 -22.46 -8.15 -3.53
CA SER A 63 -22.67 -7.86 -4.96
C SER A 63 -22.34 -9.09 -5.80
N ASP A 64 -23.24 -9.47 -6.72
CA ASP A 64 -23.04 -10.62 -7.63
C ASP A 64 -21.81 -10.47 -8.55
N VAL A 65 -21.32 -9.23 -8.74
CA VAL A 65 -20.15 -8.92 -9.56
C VAL A 65 -18.96 -8.59 -8.67
N PHE A 66 -18.20 -9.62 -8.28
CA PHE A 66 -16.92 -9.43 -7.58
C PHE A 66 -15.80 -9.13 -8.57
N ASN A 67 -15.23 -7.92 -8.47
CA ASN A 67 -14.05 -7.53 -9.24
C ASN A 67 -12.83 -7.41 -8.33
N VAL A 68 -11.83 -8.25 -8.55
CA VAL A 68 -10.57 -8.26 -7.79
C VAL A 68 -9.59 -7.16 -8.23
N VAL A 69 -9.75 -6.63 -9.45
CA VAL A 69 -8.80 -5.67 -10.04
C VAL A 69 -8.69 -4.39 -9.21
N PRO A 70 -9.77 -3.74 -8.75
CA PRO A 70 -9.65 -2.56 -7.88
C PRO A 70 -8.90 -2.83 -6.57
N ILE A 71 -9.06 -4.03 -6.00
CA ILE A 71 -8.38 -4.43 -4.76
C ILE A 71 -6.88 -4.63 -5.02
N LEU A 72 -6.52 -5.25 -6.14
CA LEU A 72 -5.12 -5.37 -6.56
C LEU A 72 -4.47 -4.01 -6.78
N VAL A 73 -5.20 -3.06 -7.39
CA VAL A 73 -4.71 -1.69 -7.58
C VAL A 73 -4.50 -0.98 -6.24
N GLN A 74 -5.48 -1.06 -5.33
CA GLN A 74 -5.41 -0.40 -4.02
C GLN A 74 -4.33 -0.95 -3.10
N SER A 75 -3.97 -2.23 -3.25
CA SER A 75 -2.93 -2.87 -2.43
C SER A 75 -1.55 -2.77 -3.08
N VAL A 76 -1.38 -3.32 -4.28
CA VAL A 76 -0.07 -3.48 -4.92
C VAL A 76 0.34 -2.23 -5.68
N VAL A 77 -0.54 -1.71 -6.55
CA VAL A 77 -0.19 -0.56 -7.41
C VAL A 77 0.06 0.67 -6.56
N TYR A 78 -0.83 0.97 -5.61
CA TYR A 78 -0.65 2.13 -4.72
C TYR A 78 0.61 2.01 -3.85
N TYR A 79 0.95 0.82 -3.38
CA TYR A 79 2.20 0.59 -2.65
C TYR A 79 3.44 0.84 -3.53
N ILE A 80 3.44 0.34 -4.78
CA ILE A 80 4.54 0.57 -5.73
C ILE A 80 4.64 2.06 -6.06
N THR A 81 3.52 2.71 -6.37
CA THR A 81 3.48 4.15 -6.66
C THR A 81 3.95 4.96 -5.46
N TRP A 82 3.59 4.58 -4.24
CA TRP A 82 4.10 5.19 -3.01
C TRP A 82 5.62 5.10 -2.93
N VAL A 83 6.19 3.90 -3.12
CA VAL A 83 7.64 3.70 -3.05
C VAL A 83 8.38 4.53 -4.11
N VAL A 84 7.86 4.56 -5.34
CA VAL A 84 8.44 5.33 -6.45
C VAL A 84 8.34 6.83 -6.18
N ALA A 85 7.15 7.34 -5.85
CA ALA A 85 6.94 8.75 -5.55
C ALA A 85 7.82 9.22 -4.39
N ASN A 86 7.86 8.43 -3.32
CA ASN A 86 8.65 8.74 -2.13
C ASN A 86 10.15 8.78 -2.42
N TRP A 87 10.64 7.85 -3.25
CA TRP A 87 12.03 7.87 -3.71
C TRP A 87 12.34 9.10 -4.58
N SER A 88 11.44 9.49 -5.49
CA SER A 88 11.61 10.71 -6.29
C SER A 88 11.71 11.96 -5.42
N PHE A 89 10.82 12.13 -4.43
CA PHE A 89 10.93 13.27 -3.51
C PHE A 89 12.09 13.16 -2.53
N CYS A 90 12.54 11.95 -2.20
CA CYS A 90 13.77 11.75 -1.44
C CYS A 90 14.96 12.39 -2.15
N THR A 91 15.09 12.20 -3.46
CA THR A 91 16.17 12.83 -4.24
C THR A 91 16.04 14.35 -4.32
N LEU A 92 14.82 14.88 -4.25
CA LEU A 92 14.56 16.33 -4.30
C LEU A 92 14.76 17.03 -2.95
N LEU A 93 14.52 16.33 -1.85
CA LEU A 93 14.64 16.84 -0.49
C LEU A 93 15.95 16.43 0.18
N ASP A 94 16.98 16.02 -0.57
CA ASP A 94 18.29 15.59 -0.05
C ASP A 94 18.18 14.52 1.06
N GLY A 95 17.37 13.50 0.83
CA GLY A 95 17.24 12.35 1.73
C GLY A 95 18.17 11.20 1.39
N GLU A 96 18.54 10.42 2.40
CA GLU A 96 19.42 9.25 2.24
C GLU A 96 18.66 7.94 1.94
N GLY A 97 17.35 8.03 1.73
CA GLY A 97 16.49 6.88 1.53
C GLY A 97 16.71 6.25 0.16
N ASN A 98 17.06 4.96 0.14
CA ASN A 98 17.10 4.19 -1.10
C ASN A 98 15.76 3.45 -1.29
N MET A 99 15.36 3.21 -2.54
CA MET A 99 14.06 2.59 -2.89
C MET A 99 13.82 1.27 -2.14
N ARG A 100 14.86 0.44 -1.98
CA ARG A 100 14.79 -0.81 -1.21
C ARG A 100 14.43 -0.57 0.27
N ARG A 101 15.00 0.45 0.91
CA ARG A 101 14.74 0.76 2.33
C ARG A 101 13.33 1.32 2.50
N ILE A 102 12.93 2.23 1.61
CA ILE A 102 11.57 2.78 1.58
C ILE A 102 10.55 1.65 1.48
N ALA A 103 10.73 0.72 0.53
CA ALA A 103 9.87 -0.45 0.39
C ALA A 103 9.79 -1.27 1.68
N ILE A 104 10.93 -1.60 2.30
CA ILE A 104 10.94 -2.42 3.51
C ILE A 104 10.22 -1.73 4.68
N TYR A 105 10.56 -0.47 4.93
CA TYR A 105 10.05 0.28 6.07
C TYR A 105 8.55 0.55 5.89
N SER A 106 8.11 0.92 4.69
CA SER A 106 6.69 1.10 4.38
C SER A 106 5.89 -0.20 4.48
N ALA A 107 6.44 -1.34 4.04
CA ALA A 107 5.76 -2.62 4.19
C ALA A 107 5.58 -2.99 5.67
N TYR A 108 6.62 -2.81 6.48
CA TYR A 108 6.56 -3.14 7.91
C TYR A 108 5.54 -2.26 8.64
N ALA A 109 5.45 -0.98 8.26
CA ALA A 109 4.45 -0.05 8.77
C ALA A 109 3.00 -0.48 8.48
N LEU A 110 2.74 -1.27 7.43
CA LEU A 110 1.39 -1.69 7.05
C LEU A 110 0.85 -2.87 7.87
N VAL A 111 1.68 -3.59 8.62
CA VAL A 111 1.26 -4.79 9.37
C VAL A 111 0.11 -4.53 10.36
N PRO A 112 0.09 -3.45 11.16
CA PRO A 112 -1.04 -3.18 12.06
C PRO A 112 -2.35 -2.96 11.32
N PHE A 113 -2.31 -2.33 10.14
CA PHE A 113 -3.49 -2.14 9.31
C PHE A 113 -4.01 -3.48 8.77
N ILE A 114 -3.12 -4.36 8.31
CA ILE A 114 -3.47 -5.71 7.84
C ILE A 114 -4.13 -6.51 8.95
N VAL A 115 -3.51 -6.56 10.13
CA VAL A 115 -4.03 -7.29 11.29
C VAL A 115 -5.37 -6.70 11.73
N GLY A 116 -5.46 -5.37 11.86
CA GLY A 116 -6.70 -4.68 12.23
C GLY A 116 -7.84 -4.94 11.25
N SER A 117 -7.56 -4.99 9.95
CA SER A 117 -8.55 -5.31 8.92
C SER A 117 -9.08 -6.74 9.06
N ILE A 118 -8.19 -7.74 9.22
CA ILE A 118 -8.59 -9.15 9.39
C ILE A 118 -9.41 -9.34 10.67
N VAL A 119 -8.94 -8.79 11.79
CA VAL A 119 -9.62 -8.93 13.09
C VAL A 119 -10.98 -8.24 13.07
N SER A 120 -11.06 -7.04 12.48
CA SER A 120 -12.33 -6.32 12.30
C SER A 120 -13.33 -7.13 11.46
N THR A 121 -12.88 -7.77 10.38
CA THR A 121 -13.73 -8.67 9.57
C THR A 121 -14.25 -9.85 10.38
N ILE A 122 -13.42 -10.49 11.20
CA ILE A 122 -13.85 -11.60 12.05
C ILE A 122 -14.90 -11.13 13.07
N ILE A 123 -14.63 -10.01 13.77
CA ILE A 123 -15.54 -9.44 14.77
C ILE A 123 -16.90 -9.07 14.15
N SER A 124 -16.93 -8.64 12.88
CA SER A 124 -18.17 -8.26 12.20
C SER A 124 -19.21 -9.38 12.07
N TYR A 125 -18.85 -10.63 12.32
CA TYR A 125 -19.78 -11.77 12.39
C TYR A 125 -20.40 -11.99 13.77
N PHE A 126 -19.80 -11.46 14.83
CA PHE A 126 -20.22 -11.69 16.22
C PHE A 126 -21.00 -10.51 16.81
N VAL A 127 -21.03 -9.38 16.09
CA VAL A 127 -21.47 -8.09 16.60
C VAL A 127 -22.65 -7.57 15.77
N THR A 128 -23.61 -6.94 16.45
CA THR A 128 -24.81 -6.35 15.82
C THR A 128 -24.57 -4.90 15.38
N LEU A 129 -25.39 -4.37 14.46
CA LEU A 129 -25.22 -3.00 13.94
C LEU A 129 -25.10 -1.91 15.02
N ASP A 130 -25.86 -2.06 16.11
CA ASP A 130 -25.85 -1.12 17.24
C ASP A 130 -24.49 -1.11 17.97
N GLU A 131 -23.71 -2.17 17.83
CA GLU A 131 -22.38 -2.38 18.40
C GLU A 131 -21.25 -2.20 17.36
N SER A 132 -21.57 -1.59 16.20
CA SER A 132 -20.64 -1.27 15.09
C SER A 132 -19.35 -0.56 15.50
N ILE A 133 -19.38 0.12 16.64
CA ILE A 133 -18.23 0.79 17.21
C ILE A 133 -17.05 -0.17 17.45
N TRP A 134 -17.28 -1.43 17.82
CA TRP A 134 -16.20 -2.40 18.08
C TRP A 134 -15.47 -2.81 16.80
N VAL A 135 -16.24 -3.10 15.74
CA VAL A 135 -15.69 -3.40 14.40
C VAL A 135 -14.86 -2.24 13.89
N THR A 136 -15.41 -1.02 14.01
CA THR A 136 -14.75 0.21 13.56
C THR A 136 -13.51 0.51 14.39
N ALA A 137 -13.59 0.47 15.71
CA ALA A 137 -12.48 0.78 16.63
C ALA A 137 -11.25 -0.08 16.33
N VAL A 138 -11.41 -1.39 16.14
CA VAL A 138 -10.28 -2.28 15.82
C VAL A 138 -9.62 -1.91 14.50
N SER A 139 -10.41 -1.65 13.46
CA SER A 139 -9.88 -1.23 12.16
C SER A 139 -9.14 0.12 12.24
N GLN A 140 -9.68 1.07 13.01
CA GLN A 140 -9.11 2.40 13.18
C GLN A 140 -7.82 2.36 14.00
N ILE A 141 -7.76 1.55 15.06
CA ILE A 141 -6.51 1.36 15.83
C ILE A 141 -5.40 0.83 14.92
N GLY A 142 -5.70 -0.18 14.09
CA GLY A 142 -4.74 -0.71 13.12
C GLY A 142 -4.27 0.35 12.11
N LEU A 143 -5.20 1.17 11.60
CA LEU A 143 -4.89 2.27 10.69
C LEU A 143 -4.02 3.35 11.33
N TRP A 144 -4.41 3.87 12.50
CA TRP A 144 -3.67 4.93 13.18
C TRP A 144 -2.29 4.48 13.61
N TRP A 145 -2.15 3.24 14.10
CA TRP A 145 -0.84 2.70 14.43
C TRP A 145 0.04 2.56 13.18
N SER A 146 -0.52 2.11 12.06
CA SER A 146 0.19 2.04 10.78
C SER A 146 0.69 3.42 10.31
N ILE A 147 -0.11 4.47 10.47
CA ILE A 147 0.30 5.86 10.16
C ILE A 147 1.49 6.29 11.01
N VAL A 148 1.44 6.02 12.33
CA VAL A 148 2.55 6.33 13.24
C VAL A 148 3.82 5.60 12.81
N LEU A 149 3.73 4.30 12.50
CA LEU A 149 4.86 3.53 12.01
C LEU A 149 5.39 4.07 10.67
N MET A 150 4.52 4.52 9.77
CA MET A 150 4.92 5.08 8.48
C MET A 150 5.72 6.36 8.66
N ILE A 151 5.28 7.26 9.53
CA ILE A 151 5.98 8.53 9.81
C ILE A 151 7.38 8.25 10.37
N PHE A 152 7.48 7.42 11.41
CA PHE A 152 8.80 7.09 12.00
C PHE A 152 9.69 6.28 11.06
N GLY A 153 9.09 5.40 10.26
CA GLY A 153 9.78 4.65 9.22
C GLY A 153 10.41 5.58 8.18
N MET A 154 9.64 6.53 7.64
CA MET A 154 10.15 7.49 6.66
C MET A 154 11.19 8.44 7.29
N LYS A 155 10.95 8.93 8.51
CA LYS A 155 11.91 9.74 9.25
C LYS A 155 13.27 9.05 9.35
N ALA A 156 13.28 7.81 9.83
CA ALA A 156 14.51 7.03 9.99
C ALA A 156 15.12 6.63 8.64
N CYS A 157 14.31 6.33 7.63
CA CYS A 157 14.78 5.95 6.29
C CYS A 157 15.57 7.08 5.63
N HIS A 158 15.03 8.30 5.64
CA HIS A 158 15.62 9.46 4.96
C HIS A 158 16.55 10.30 5.83
N GLN A 159 16.61 10.03 7.14
CA GLN A 159 17.29 10.88 8.12
C GLN A 159 16.76 12.31 8.18
N TYR A 160 15.44 12.45 8.04
CA TYR A 160 14.79 13.75 8.09
C TYR A 160 14.49 14.18 9.53
N SER A 161 14.37 15.50 9.72
CA SER A 161 13.66 16.04 10.88
C SER A 161 12.18 15.66 10.79
N PHE A 162 11.48 15.71 11.92
CA PHE A 162 10.06 15.36 11.96
C PHE A 162 9.24 16.22 10.97
N SER A 163 9.41 17.54 10.99
CA SER A 163 8.71 18.45 10.08
C SER A 163 9.00 18.16 8.61
N LYS A 164 10.27 17.90 8.26
CA LYS A 164 10.67 17.55 6.89
C LYS A 164 10.06 16.22 6.44
N THR A 165 9.89 15.27 7.36
CA THR A 165 9.22 14.00 7.09
C THR A 165 7.75 14.20 6.72
N ILE A 166 7.02 15.03 7.47
CA ILE A 166 5.62 15.33 7.17
C ILE A 166 5.48 15.98 5.80
N VAL A 167 6.33 16.97 5.49
CA VAL A 167 6.36 17.61 4.16
C VAL A 167 6.64 16.57 3.07
N CYS A 168 7.62 15.69 3.27
CA CYS A 168 7.94 14.64 2.30
C CYS A 168 6.77 13.67 2.07
N ILE A 169 6.03 13.30 3.13
CA ILE A 169 4.85 12.44 3.02
C ILE A 169 3.75 13.14 2.22
N ILE A 170 3.47 14.42 2.51
CA ILE A 170 2.47 15.20 1.76
C ILE A 170 2.85 15.31 0.28
N LEU A 171 4.11 15.64 -0.01
CA LEU A 171 4.60 15.69 -1.39
C LEU A 171 4.51 14.32 -2.08
N THR A 172 4.84 13.24 -1.36
CA THR A 172 4.69 11.87 -1.87
C THR A 172 3.25 11.60 -2.29
N LEU A 173 2.26 11.96 -1.47
CA LEU A 173 0.85 11.78 -1.81
C LEU A 173 0.43 12.58 -3.05
N ILE A 174 0.90 13.83 -3.18
CA ILE A 174 0.67 14.65 -4.37
C ILE A 174 1.31 14.01 -5.61
N GLY A 175 2.57 13.54 -5.49
CA GLY A 175 3.23 12.86 -6.60
C GLY A 175 2.60 11.53 -6.97
N MET A 176 2.03 10.78 -6.02
CA MET A 176 1.25 9.59 -6.34
C MET A 176 0.05 9.93 -7.22
N LEU A 177 -0.68 11.00 -6.89
CA LEU A 177 -1.80 11.46 -7.72
C LEU A 177 -1.34 11.85 -9.12
N LEU A 178 -0.23 12.58 -9.23
CA LEU A 178 0.36 12.95 -10.53
C LEU A 178 0.79 11.73 -11.35
N ILE A 179 1.48 10.76 -10.74
CA ILE A 179 1.92 9.54 -11.41
C ILE A 179 0.72 8.73 -11.90
N LEU A 180 -0.28 8.51 -11.05
CA LEU A 180 -1.48 7.75 -11.43
C LEU A 180 -2.26 8.45 -12.55
N PHE A 181 -2.38 9.78 -12.47
CA PHE A 181 -2.99 10.57 -13.54
C PHE A 181 -2.25 10.42 -14.88
N LEU A 182 -0.91 10.51 -14.87
CA LEU A 182 -0.09 10.32 -16.05
C LEU A 182 -0.22 8.89 -16.62
N VAL A 183 -0.26 7.87 -15.77
CA VAL A 183 -0.44 6.48 -16.21
C VAL A 183 -1.78 6.31 -16.91
N VAL A 184 -2.87 6.87 -16.37
CA VAL A 184 -4.20 6.82 -17.01
C VAL A 184 -4.20 7.56 -18.35
N LEU A 185 -3.57 8.74 -18.42
CA LEU A 185 -3.45 9.51 -19.65
C LEU A 185 -2.68 8.73 -20.73
N LEU A 186 -1.54 8.16 -20.38
CA LEU A 186 -0.73 7.34 -21.30
C LEU A 186 -1.49 6.11 -21.78
N MET A 187 -2.20 5.41 -20.89
CA MET A 187 -3.05 4.27 -21.26
C MET A 187 -4.13 4.66 -22.26
N SER A 188 -4.78 5.83 -22.07
CA SER A 188 -5.77 6.36 -23.01
C SER A 188 -5.17 6.65 -24.38
N LEU A 189 -3.97 7.25 -24.42
CA LEU A 189 -3.27 7.54 -25.67
C LEU A 189 -2.89 6.25 -26.41
N PHE A 190 -2.30 5.27 -25.72
CA PHE A 190 -1.97 3.97 -26.33
C PHE A 190 -3.21 3.24 -26.84
N GLN A 191 -4.33 3.31 -26.12
CA GLN A 191 -5.60 2.74 -26.57
C GLN A 191 -6.08 3.41 -27.87
N GLN A 192 -5.99 4.73 -27.99
CA GLN A 192 -6.36 5.45 -29.21
C GLN A 192 -5.48 5.05 -30.40
N VAL A 193 -4.16 4.94 -30.18
CA VAL A 193 -3.20 4.50 -31.21
C VAL A 193 -3.49 3.05 -31.63
N TRP A 194 -3.76 2.16 -30.68
CA TRP A 194 -4.15 0.78 -30.96
C TRP A 194 -5.45 0.71 -31.79
N LEU A 195 -6.48 1.47 -31.40
CA LEU A 195 -7.74 1.54 -32.14
C LEU A 195 -7.54 2.07 -33.56
N PHE A 196 -6.66 3.05 -33.76
CA PHE A 196 -6.31 3.53 -35.09
C PHE A 196 -5.71 2.42 -35.96
N PHE A 197 -4.71 1.69 -35.46
CA PHE A 197 -4.12 0.56 -36.20
C PHE A 197 -5.11 -0.57 -36.45
N PHE A 198 -5.94 -0.89 -35.45
CA PHE A 198 -6.99 -1.89 -35.58
C PHE A 198 -8.00 -1.49 -36.68
N THR A 199 -8.40 -0.22 -36.72
CA THR A 199 -9.31 0.31 -37.74
C THR A 199 -8.71 0.21 -39.13
N ILE A 200 -7.43 0.60 -39.31
CA ILE A 200 -6.72 0.45 -40.59
C ILE A 200 -6.66 -1.03 -41.01
N TYR A 201 -6.30 -1.92 -40.10
CA TYR A 201 -6.24 -3.35 -40.38
C TYR A 201 -7.60 -3.89 -40.83
N THR A 202 -8.68 -3.52 -40.12
CA THR A 202 -10.03 -3.96 -40.49
C THR A 202 -10.46 -3.41 -41.84
N GLU A 203 -10.18 -2.14 -42.15
CA GLU A 203 -10.49 -1.52 -43.46
C GLU A 203 -9.77 -2.23 -44.62
N ILE A 204 -8.49 -2.56 -44.47
CA ILE A 204 -7.73 -3.29 -45.48
C ILE A 204 -8.32 -4.69 -45.70
N MET A 205 -8.63 -5.40 -44.61
CA MET A 205 -9.21 -6.74 -44.71
C MET A 205 -10.59 -6.74 -45.38
N TYR A 206 -11.43 -5.75 -45.09
CA TYR A 206 -12.72 -5.59 -45.76
C TYR A 206 -12.57 -5.31 -47.25
N ARG A 207 -11.58 -4.50 -47.64
CA ARG A 207 -11.30 -4.21 -49.06
C ARG A 207 -10.72 -5.39 -49.83
N ILE A 208 -9.96 -6.26 -49.19
CA ILE A 208 -9.42 -7.48 -49.81
C ILE A 208 -10.51 -8.56 -49.98
N ARG A 209 -11.50 -8.58 -49.09
CA ARG A 209 -12.59 -9.57 -49.10
C ARG A 209 -13.79 -9.15 -49.96
N SER A 210 -13.91 -7.87 -50.31
CA SER A 210 -14.86 -7.32 -51.28
C SER A 210 -14.36 -7.50 -52.71
#